data_AF-A0AAE6J0J4-F1
#
_entry.id   AF-A0AAE6J0J4-F1
#
_cell.length_a   1.000
_cell.length_b   1.000
_cell.length_c   1.000
_cell.angle_alpha   90.00
_cell.angle_beta   90.00
_cell.angle_gamma   90.00
#
_symmetry.space_group_name_H-M   'P 1'
#
loop_
_entity.id
_entity.type
_entity.pdbx_description
1 polymer ?
#
loop_
_entity_poly.entity_id
_entity_poly.type
_entity_poly.pdbx_seq_one_letter_code
_entity_poly.pdbx_strand_id
1 'polypeptide(L)'
;MSEKLTQEQLNEWSYLQDQELYSPLKSELEENEEKKKQAQQSFNQSNEYLNEDTKGAIEKLGQKEKIDEQIQEKQVELNEFKSPKEKREFTKDNLEKIENNEFLKESLDILKKQEKLDEQIKVKEKEIKNAKELKNENSKESNANEKEKGKENNSAEQDDWNKRADELELQHEKELEKLKDEQSRLEANFQKSIDNLMNSDGINGIITALQEMDRSLEMMMRQGKDESEAKDRQRKEKLELAFDSPNFREAVGDLVKEVYAQRKEVQSGLKEMEKEHANYAKLKTAYEKEVKNGLDVKGHEKLSKMMGDIEKETPNFKEAYPKFYKKVNDSLEQAKDKIKNKILNNQDKGREI
;
A
#
# COMPACT_ATOMS: atom_id res chain seq x y z
N MET A 1 -37.06 44.33 -50.60
CA MET A 1 -37.77 43.03 -50.62
C MET A 1 -36.70 41.97 -50.83
N SER A 2 -36.46 41.11 -49.84
CA SER A 2 -35.55 39.98 -49.96
C SER A 2 -36.30 38.82 -50.62
N GLU A 3 -35.91 38.44 -51.83
CA GLU A 3 -36.44 37.25 -52.48
C GLU A 3 -36.09 36.02 -51.63
N LYS A 4 -37.11 35.36 -51.10
CA LYS A 4 -36.95 34.08 -50.42
C LYS A 4 -36.82 32.99 -51.48
N LEU A 5 -35.73 32.24 -51.46
CA LEU A 5 -35.58 31.03 -52.27
C LEU A 5 -36.75 30.07 -52.01
N THR A 6 -37.26 29.45 -53.06
CA THR A 6 -38.33 28.45 -52.96
C THR A 6 -37.78 27.12 -52.42
N GLN A 7 -38.66 26.29 -51.84
CA GLN A 7 -38.29 24.99 -51.26
C GLN A 7 -37.70 24.03 -52.31
N GLU A 8 -38.12 24.14 -53.58
CA GLU A 8 -37.52 23.40 -54.70
C GLU A 8 -36.09 23.86 -55.00
N GLN A 9 -35.81 25.16 -54.97
CA GLN A 9 -34.45 25.69 -55.18
C GLN A 9 -33.50 25.29 -54.04
N LEU A 10 -33.99 25.21 -52.81
CA LEU A 10 -33.21 24.70 -51.66
C LEU A 10 -32.90 23.20 -51.79
N ASN A 11 -33.84 22.40 -52.32
CA ASN A 11 -33.65 20.97 -52.54
C ASN A 11 -32.69 20.68 -53.70
N GLU A 12 -32.75 21.46 -54.78
CA GLU A 12 -31.79 21.38 -55.90
C GLU A 12 -30.36 21.71 -55.45
N TRP A 13 -30.19 22.73 -54.60
CA TRP A 13 -28.88 23.08 -54.04
C TRP A 13 -28.36 22.01 -53.07
N SER A 14 -29.22 21.41 -52.24
CA SER A 14 -28.82 20.30 -51.36
C SER A 14 -28.41 19.06 -52.15
N TYR A 15 -29.11 18.74 -53.25
CA TYR A 15 -28.79 17.60 -54.10
C TYR A 15 -27.48 17.80 -54.87
N LEU A 16 -27.21 19.01 -55.37
CA LEU A 16 -25.95 19.34 -56.05
C LEU A 16 -24.76 19.37 -55.08
N GLN A 17 -24.96 19.84 -53.84
CA GLN A 17 -23.94 19.84 -52.79
C GLN A 17 -23.59 18.41 -52.33
N ASP A 18 -24.59 17.52 -52.21
CA ASP A 18 -24.37 16.10 -51.89
C ASP A 18 -23.69 15.35 -53.06
N GLN A 19 -23.99 15.69 -54.31
CA GLN A 19 -23.36 15.09 -55.49
C GLN A 19 -21.90 15.52 -55.69
N GLU A 20 -21.56 16.78 -55.36
CA GLU A 20 -20.18 17.30 -55.42
C GLU A 20 -19.28 16.83 -54.26
N LEU A 21 -19.82 16.54 -53.07
CA LEU A 21 -19.05 16.09 -51.91
C LEU A 21 -18.89 14.57 -51.80
N TYR A 22 -19.85 13.77 -52.26
CA TYR A 22 -19.78 12.30 -52.15
C TYR A 22 -18.99 11.60 -53.25
N SER A 23 -18.93 12.16 -54.47
CA SER A 23 -18.29 11.47 -55.61
C SER A 23 -16.75 11.50 -55.55
N PRO A 24 -16.07 12.62 -55.24
CA PRO A 24 -14.61 12.66 -55.19
C PRO A 24 -14.06 11.92 -53.98
N LEU A 25 -14.66 12.09 -52.80
CA LEU A 25 -14.17 11.52 -51.54
C LEU A 25 -14.28 9.99 -51.49
N LYS A 26 -15.35 9.43 -52.08
CA LYS A 26 -15.54 7.98 -52.20
C LYS A 26 -14.58 7.39 -53.24
N SER A 27 -14.33 8.11 -54.34
CA SER A 27 -13.32 7.71 -55.32
C SER A 27 -11.90 7.78 -54.75
N GLU A 28 -11.56 8.78 -53.94
CA GLU A 28 -10.24 8.88 -53.31
C GLU A 28 -10.02 7.82 -52.22
N LEU A 29 -11.05 7.45 -51.46
CA LEU A 29 -10.98 6.37 -50.47
C LEU A 29 -10.89 4.99 -51.13
N GLU A 30 -11.70 4.72 -52.16
CA GLU A 30 -11.62 3.47 -52.94
C GLU A 30 -10.29 3.39 -53.69
N GLU A 31 -9.81 4.49 -54.28
CA GLU A 31 -8.52 4.55 -54.97
C GLU A 31 -7.34 4.45 -53.98
N ASN A 32 -7.44 4.97 -52.74
CA ASN A 32 -6.42 4.75 -51.70
C ASN A 32 -6.42 3.31 -51.18
N GLU A 33 -7.59 2.69 -51.01
CA GLU A 33 -7.68 1.28 -50.65
C GLU A 33 -7.19 0.36 -51.76
N GLU A 34 -7.48 0.69 -53.03
CA GLU A 34 -6.94 0.00 -54.20
C GLU A 34 -5.44 0.23 -54.35
N LYS A 35 -4.93 1.45 -54.15
CA LYS A 35 -3.47 1.74 -54.13
C LYS A 35 -2.78 1.02 -52.98
N LYS A 36 -3.40 0.90 -51.81
CA LYS A 36 -2.86 0.13 -50.67
C LYS A 36 -2.88 -1.37 -50.94
N LYS A 37 -3.96 -1.91 -51.53
CA LYS A 37 -4.04 -3.31 -51.95
C LYS A 37 -3.07 -3.62 -53.10
N GLN A 38 -2.92 -2.73 -54.07
CA GLN A 38 -1.93 -2.84 -55.14
C GLN A 38 -0.51 -2.73 -54.59
N ALA A 39 -0.20 -1.79 -53.70
CA ALA A 39 1.11 -1.71 -53.07
C ALA A 39 1.43 -2.97 -52.25
N GLN A 40 0.45 -3.53 -51.53
CA GLN A 40 0.60 -4.78 -50.80
C GLN A 40 0.76 -5.99 -51.75
N GLN A 41 0.01 -6.03 -52.85
CA GLN A 41 0.14 -7.05 -53.89
C GLN A 41 1.47 -6.94 -54.64
N SER A 42 1.94 -5.73 -54.96
CA SER A 42 3.24 -5.48 -55.58
C SER A 42 4.40 -5.78 -54.63
N PHE A 43 4.25 -5.50 -53.33
CA PHE A 43 5.22 -5.92 -52.32
C PHE A 43 5.28 -7.45 -52.22
N ASN A 44 4.11 -8.11 -52.18
CA ASN A 44 4.02 -9.57 -52.13
C ASN A 44 4.50 -10.25 -53.42
N GLN A 45 4.23 -9.68 -54.60
CA GLN A 45 4.70 -10.16 -55.91
C GLN A 45 6.20 -9.88 -56.10
N SER A 46 6.69 -8.72 -55.66
CA SER A 46 8.13 -8.44 -55.66
C SER A 46 8.88 -9.41 -54.74
N ASN A 47 8.24 -9.87 -53.66
CA ASN A 47 8.75 -10.92 -52.78
C ASN A 47 8.92 -12.27 -53.51
N GLU A 48 8.16 -12.57 -54.58
CA GLU A 48 8.36 -13.79 -55.38
C GLU A 48 9.67 -13.77 -56.19
N TYR A 49 10.09 -12.59 -56.70
CA TYR A 49 11.26 -12.40 -57.56
C TYR A 49 12.57 -12.09 -56.82
N LEU A 50 12.53 -12.02 -55.48
CA LEU A 50 13.72 -11.89 -54.66
C LEU A 50 14.58 -13.16 -54.73
N ASN A 51 15.90 -13.00 -54.86
CA ASN A 51 16.84 -14.11 -54.69
C ASN A 51 16.71 -14.68 -53.26
N GLU A 52 17.14 -15.92 -53.06
CA GLU A 52 17.03 -16.59 -51.76
C GLU A 52 17.68 -15.77 -50.63
N ASP A 53 18.77 -15.05 -50.94
CA ASP A 53 19.46 -14.16 -50.00
C ASP A 53 18.56 -13.02 -49.50
N THR A 54 17.77 -12.39 -50.36
CA THR A 54 16.90 -11.27 -49.96
C THR A 54 15.65 -11.75 -49.24
N LYS A 55 15.09 -12.91 -49.63
CA LYS A 55 14.01 -13.57 -48.87
C LYS A 55 14.47 -13.94 -47.46
N GLY A 56 15.67 -14.52 -47.36
CA GLY A 56 16.30 -14.84 -46.08
C GLY A 56 16.62 -13.60 -45.23
N ALA A 57 16.97 -12.47 -45.85
CA ALA A 57 17.18 -11.20 -45.16
C ALA A 57 15.87 -10.62 -44.59
N ILE A 58 14.77 -10.66 -45.35
CA ILE A 58 13.44 -10.21 -44.89
C ILE A 58 12.94 -11.08 -43.73
N GLU A 59 13.10 -12.40 -43.82
CA GLU A 59 12.72 -13.30 -42.72
C GLU A 59 13.53 -13.00 -41.46
N LYS A 60 14.85 -12.81 -41.59
CA LYS A 60 15.73 -12.42 -40.47
C LYS A 60 15.35 -11.07 -39.87
N LEU A 61 14.97 -10.09 -40.70
CA LEU A 61 14.48 -8.79 -40.21
C LEU A 61 13.17 -8.96 -39.43
N GLY A 62 12.20 -9.74 -39.93
CA GLY A 62 10.97 -10.03 -39.20
C GLY A 62 11.20 -10.81 -37.90
N GLN A 63 12.19 -11.71 -37.85
CA GLN A 63 12.61 -12.37 -36.61
C GLN A 63 13.25 -11.37 -35.63
N LYS A 64 14.08 -10.46 -36.14
CA LYS A 64 14.71 -9.39 -35.33
C LYS A 64 13.65 -8.45 -34.75
N GLU A 65 12.67 -8.01 -35.54
CA GLU A 65 11.57 -7.15 -35.07
C GLU A 65 10.81 -7.79 -33.90
N LYS A 66 10.46 -9.08 -34.00
CA LYS A 66 9.84 -9.83 -32.89
C LYS A 66 10.72 -9.90 -31.65
N ILE A 67 12.03 -10.05 -31.81
CA ILE A 67 12.98 -10.06 -30.69
C ILE A 67 13.08 -8.67 -30.06
N ASP A 68 13.14 -7.62 -30.87
CA ASP A 68 13.21 -6.22 -30.41
C ASP A 68 11.94 -5.86 -29.61
N GLU A 69 10.75 -6.27 -30.07
CA GLU A 69 9.48 -6.14 -29.31
C GLU A 69 9.56 -6.88 -27.97
N GLN A 70 10.02 -8.14 -27.95
CA GLN A 70 10.18 -8.90 -26.72
C GLN A 70 11.20 -8.26 -25.75
N ILE A 71 12.29 -7.70 -26.26
CA ILE A 71 13.29 -6.98 -25.46
C ILE A 71 12.66 -5.75 -24.81
N GLN A 72 11.90 -4.96 -25.58
CA GLN A 72 11.21 -3.78 -25.05
C GLN A 72 10.19 -4.14 -23.97
N GLU A 73 9.38 -5.18 -24.19
CA GLU A 73 8.45 -5.70 -23.19
C GLU A 73 9.18 -6.15 -21.91
N LYS A 74 10.27 -6.90 -22.05
CA LYS A 74 11.08 -7.37 -20.90
C LYS A 74 11.74 -6.22 -20.16
N GLN A 75 12.21 -5.19 -20.85
CA GLN A 75 12.80 -4.00 -20.22
C GLN A 75 11.75 -3.24 -19.41
N VAL A 76 10.53 -3.14 -19.94
CA VAL A 76 9.39 -2.55 -19.24
C VAL A 76 9.02 -3.35 -17.98
N GLU A 77 8.93 -4.68 -18.08
CA GLU A 77 8.68 -5.57 -16.92
C GLU A 77 9.79 -5.41 -15.86
N LEU A 78 11.04 -5.29 -16.29
CA LEU A 78 12.18 -5.09 -15.39
C LEU A 78 12.12 -3.74 -14.65
N ASN A 79 11.75 -2.65 -15.35
CA ASN A 79 11.65 -1.33 -14.74
C ASN A 79 10.52 -1.24 -13.71
N GLU A 80 9.39 -1.90 -13.98
CA GLU A 80 8.29 -2.02 -13.03
C GLU A 80 8.69 -2.78 -11.75
N PHE A 81 9.60 -3.75 -11.87
CA PHE A 81 10.13 -4.44 -10.69
C PHE A 81 11.18 -3.62 -9.92
N LYS A 82 12.04 -2.89 -10.63
CA LYS A 82 13.13 -2.11 -10.04
C LYS A 82 12.63 -0.96 -9.17
N SER A 83 11.62 -0.21 -9.63
CA SER A 83 11.13 0.97 -8.89
C SER A 83 10.62 0.64 -7.47
N PRO A 84 9.72 -0.35 -7.26
CA PRO A 84 9.33 -0.78 -5.92
C PRO A 84 10.50 -1.30 -5.08
N LYS A 85 11.48 -1.96 -5.70
CA LYS A 85 12.69 -2.43 -5.01
C LYS A 85 13.53 -1.25 -4.50
N GLU A 86 13.82 -0.28 -5.36
CA GLU A 86 14.59 0.92 -5.02
C GLU A 86 13.93 1.70 -3.88
N LYS A 87 12.60 1.85 -3.90
CA LYS A 87 11.84 2.48 -2.81
C LYS A 87 11.98 1.74 -1.48
N ARG A 88 11.95 0.39 -1.49
CA ARG A 88 12.14 -0.42 -0.27
C ARG A 88 13.55 -0.28 0.28
N GLU A 89 14.56 -0.38 -0.59
CA GLU A 89 15.97 -0.26 -0.20
C GLU A 89 16.24 1.15 0.36
N PHE A 90 15.79 2.20 -0.32
CA PHE A 90 15.88 3.57 0.19
C PHE A 90 15.25 3.74 1.58
N THR A 91 14.04 3.20 1.77
CA THR A 91 13.32 3.29 3.05
C THR A 91 14.03 2.53 4.16
N LYS A 92 14.57 1.34 3.85
CA LYS A 92 15.34 0.53 4.77
C LYS A 92 16.62 1.24 5.20
N ASP A 93 17.37 1.79 4.25
CA ASP A 93 18.62 2.50 4.52
C ASP A 93 18.39 3.74 5.40
N ASN A 94 17.31 4.49 5.14
CA ASN A 94 16.95 5.64 5.99
C ASN A 94 16.60 5.23 7.42
N LEU A 95 15.82 4.17 7.59
CA LEU A 95 15.52 3.64 8.93
C LEU A 95 16.81 3.24 9.67
N GLU A 96 17.73 2.56 8.99
CA GLU A 96 19.00 2.14 9.57
C GLU A 96 19.87 3.35 9.99
N LYS A 97 19.91 4.41 9.17
CA LYS A 97 20.60 5.66 9.54
C LYS A 97 20.01 6.29 10.80
N ILE A 98 18.69 6.34 10.92
CA ILE A 98 18.01 6.92 12.09
C ILE A 98 18.29 6.08 13.34
N GLU A 99 18.26 4.75 13.22
CA GLU A 99 18.56 3.83 14.33
C GLU A 99 20.01 3.93 14.81
N ASN A 100 20.93 4.22 13.91
CA ASN A 100 22.35 4.39 14.19
C ASN A 100 22.76 5.84 14.42
N ASN A 101 21.82 6.79 14.42
CA ASN A 101 22.12 8.20 14.63
C ASN A 101 22.58 8.44 16.08
N GLU A 102 23.85 8.83 16.25
CA GLU A 102 24.49 8.96 17.55
C GLU A 102 23.80 9.96 18.48
N PHE A 103 23.19 11.01 17.92
CA PHE A 103 22.49 12.05 18.68
C PHE A 103 21.09 11.58 19.12
N LEU A 104 20.36 10.90 18.23
CA LEU A 104 18.97 10.51 18.48
C LEU A 104 18.83 9.20 19.25
N LYS A 105 19.81 8.30 19.14
CA LYS A 105 19.72 6.92 19.64
C LYS A 105 19.31 6.84 21.11
N GLU A 106 19.94 7.63 21.98
CA GLU A 106 19.61 7.64 23.41
C GLU A 106 18.14 8.01 23.64
N SER A 107 17.69 9.12 23.05
CA SER A 107 16.32 9.60 23.18
C SER A 107 15.29 8.62 22.61
N LEU A 108 15.58 8.01 21.45
CA LEU A 108 14.71 7.01 20.82
C LEU A 108 14.63 5.71 21.63
N ASP A 109 15.73 5.28 22.25
CA ASP A 109 15.74 4.13 23.14
C ASP A 109 14.95 4.38 24.43
N ILE A 110 15.00 5.61 24.97
CA ILE A 110 14.18 6.01 26.13
C ILE A 110 12.69 5.98 25.77
N LEU A 111 12.29 6.60 24.65
CA LEU A 111 10.90 6.60 24.17
C LEU A 111 10.37 5.18 23.96
N LYS A 112 11.20 4.28 23.42
CA LYS A 112 10.85 2.86 23.27
C LYS A 112 10.63 2.15 24.60
N LYS A 113 11.41 2.47 25.64
CA LYS A 113 11.21 1.94 26.99
C LYS A 113 9.94 2.51 27.63
N GLN A 114 9.69 3.80 27.46
CA GLN A 114 8.47 4.46 27.95
C GLN A 114 7.21 3.81 27.35
N GLU A 115 7.16 3.60 26.03
CA GLU A 115 6.01 2.96 25.38
C GLU A 115 5.72 1.56 25.93
N LYS A 116 6.76 0.73 26.14
CA LYS A 116 6.61 -0.60 26.75
C LYS A 116 6.16 -0.55 28.21
N LEU A 117 6.59 0.46 28.96
CA LEU A 117 6.22 0.63 30.34
C LEU A 117 4.76 1.11 30.46
N ASP A 118 4.33 2.02 29.58
CA ASP A 118 2.95 2.49 29.49
C ASP A 118 1.97 1.35 29.18
N GLU A 119 2.36 0.41 28.30
CA GLU A 119 1.59 -0.80 28.04
C GLU A 119 1.46 -1.68 29.29
N GLN A 120 2.55 -1.89 30.04
CA GLN A 120 2.56 -2.66 31.29
C GLN A 120 1.68 -2.00 32.37
N ILE A 121 1.77 -0.68 32.52
CA ILE A 121 0.92 0.10 33.43
C ILE A 121 -0.55 -0.08 33.06
N LYS A 122 -0.92 0.06 31.78
CA LYS A 122 -2.31 -0.13 31.31
C LYS A 122 -2.83 -1.54 31.59
N VAL A 123 -2.00 -2.57 31.43
CA VAL A 123 -2.36 -3.96 31.76
C VAL A 123 -2.58 -4.10 33.26
N LYS A 124 -1.66 -3.62 34.09
CA LYS A 124 -1.78 -3.67 35.56
C LYS A 124 -2.96 -2.90 36.10
N GLU A 125 -3.25 -1.71 35.57
CA GLU A 125 -4.43 -0.94 35.97
C GLU A 125 -5.73 -1.68 35.65
N LYS A 126 -5.80 -2.40 34.52
CA LYS A 126 -6.94 -3.28 34.21
C LYS A 126 -7.03 -4.48 35.14
N GLU A 127 -5.92 -5.15 35.45
CA GLU A 127 -5.88 -6.27 36.41
C GLU A 127 -6.41 -5.84 37.78
N ILE A 128 -5.93 -4.71 38.30
CA ILE A 128 -6.38 -4.15 39.59
C ILE A 128 -7.87 -3.79 39.54
N LYS A 129 -8.33 -3.16 38.45
CA LYS A 129 -9.75 -2.81 38.30
C LYS A 129 -10.64 -4.05 38.29
N ASN A 130 -10.29 -5.07 37.52
CA ASN A 130 -11.03 -6.33 37.45
C ASN A 130 -11.03 -7.06 38.81
N ALA A 131 -9.90 -7.08 39.51
CA ALA A 131 -9.82 -7.68 40.85
C ALA A 131 -10.75 -6.96 41.85
N LYS A 132 -10.79 -5.62 41.81
CA LYS A 132 -11.70 -4.80 42.64
C LYS A 132 -13.18 -5.04 42.29
N GLU A 133 -13.50 -5.19 41.01
CA GLU A 133 -14.87 -5.50 40.55
C GLU A 133 -15.32 -6.89 41.01
N LEU A 134 -14.49 -7.92 40.83
CA LEU A 134 -14.76 -9.30 41.31
C LEU A 134 -14.95 -9.37 42.83
N LYS A 135 -14.16 -8.62 43.60
CA LYS A 135 -14.31 -8.51 45.06
C LYS A 135 -15.65 -7.87 45.45
N ASN A 136 -16.08 -6.85 44.71
CA ASN A 136 -17.36 -6.17 44.92
C ASN A 136 -18.57 -7.00 44.47
N GLU A 137 -18.44 -7.85 43.45
CA GLU A 137 -19.50 -8.78 43.03
C GLU A 137 -19.65 -9.93 44.02
N ASN A 138 -18.55 -10.57 44.44
CA ASN A 138 -18.57 -11.64 45.44
C ASN A 138 -19.12 -11.17 46.80
N SER A 139 -18.83 -9.94 47.21
CA SER A 139 -19.38 -9.36 48.45
C SER A 139 -20.87 -8.99 48.33
N LYS A 140 -21.39 -8.71 47.13
CA LYS A 140 -22.83 -8.54 46.90
C LYS A 140 -23.60 -9.86 46.87
N GLU A 141 -23.05 -10.90 46.24
CA GLU A 141 -23.66 -12.25 46.24
C GLU A 141 -23.63 -12.91 47.62
N SER A 142 -22.56 -12.70 48.40
CA SER A 142 -22.45 -13.19 49.79
C SER A 142 -23.49 -12.55 50.71
N ASN A 143 -23.71 -11.23 50.60
CA ASN A 143 -24.74 -10.51 51.35
C ASN A 143 -26.18 -10.88 50.95
N ALA A 144 -26.40 -11.38 49.72
CA ALA A 144 -27.71 -11.86 49.28
C ALA A 144 -28.02 -13.28 49.81
N ASN A 145 -27.00 -14.15 49.93
CA ASN A 145 -27.15 -15.53 50.41
C ASN A 145 -27.10 -15.69 51.94
N GLU A 146 -26.57 -14.72 52.70
CA GLU A 146 -26.55 -14.76 54.16
C GLU A 146 -27.95 -14.64 54.83
N LYS A 147 -28.99 -14.28 54.07
CA LYS A 147 -30.36 -14.25 54.61
C LYS A 147 -31.01 -15.63 54.80
N GLU A 148 -30.40 -16.75 54.37
CA GLU A 148 -31.12 -18.04 54.42
C GLU A 148 -30.44 -19.26 55.08
N LYS A 149 -29.13 -19.32 55.39
CA LYS A 149 -28.60 -20.52 56.09
C LYS A 149 -27.46 -20.22 57.07
N GLY A 150 -27.73 -20.43 58.36
CA GLY A 150 -26.69 -20.50 59.39
C GLY A 150 -25.74 -21.68 59.15
N LYS A 151 -24.43 -21.44 59.28
CA LYS A 151 -23.37 -22.44 59.46
C LYS A 151 -22.08 -21.78 59.96
N GLU A 152 -21.75 -22.00 61.23
CA GLU A 152 -20.60 -21.47 61.97
C GLU A 152 -19.22 -22.08 61.61
N ASN A 153 -19.07 -22.80 60.48
CA ASN A 153 -17.77 -23.41 60.10
C ASN A 153 -17.10 -22.79 58.86
N ASN A 154 -17.68 -21.78 58.21
CA ASN A 154 -17.13 -21.16 56.99
C ASN A 154 -16.42 -19.80 57.22
N SER A 155 -16.50 -19.21 58.41
CA SER A 155 -16.01 -17.85 58.66
C SER A 155 -14.48 -17.73 58.67
N ALA A 156 -13.76 -18.69 59.27
CA ALA A 156 -12.31 -18.60 59.39
C ALA A 156 -11.57 -18.82 58.05
N GLU A 157 -12.07 -19.74 57.21
CA GLU A 157 -11.52 -19.95 55.85
C GLU A 157 -11.82 -18.74 54.96
N GLN A 158 -13.02 -18.16 55.06
CA GLN A 158 -13.40 -16.97 54.30
C GLN A 158 -12.59 -15.73 54.71
N ASP A 159 -12.26 -15.58 55.99
CA ASP A 159 -11.34 -14.54 56.47
C ASP A 159 -9.90 -14.74 55.97
N ASP A 160 -9.43 -15.99 55.85
CA ASP A 160 -8.10 -16.30 55.29
C ASP A 160 -8.05 -16.01 53.78
N TRP A 161 -9.12 -16.33 53.05
CA TRP A 161 -9.27 -15.97 51.64
C TRP A 161 -9.34 -14.45 51.43
N ASN A 162 -10.07 -13.73 52.28
CA ASN A 162 -10.15 -12.27 52.23
C ASN A 162 -8.79 -11.62 52.49
N LYS A 163 -8.06 -12.07 53.52
CA LYS A 163 -6.68 -11.59 53.77
C LYS A 163 -5.75 -11.84 52.60
N ARG A 164 -5.82 -13.03 52.00
CA ARG A 164 -5.00 -13.38 50.83
C ARG A 164 -5.35 -12.52 49.62
N ALA A 165 -6.63 -12.18 49.44
CA ALA A 165 -7.08 -11.26 48.40
C ALA A 165 -6.59 -9.83 48.65
N ASP A 166 -6.66 -9.34 49.89
CA ASP A 166 -6.15 -8.02 50.29
C ASP A 166 -4.62 -7.92 50.13
N GLU A 167 -3.89 -8.97 50.47
CA GLU A 167 -2.44 -9.04 50.28
C GLU A 167 -2.06 -9.02 48.78
N LEU A 168 -2.80 -9.74 47.94
CA LEU A 168 -2.61 -9.72 46.49
C LEU A 168 -2.94 -8.35 45.89
N GLU A 169 -4.02 -7.70 46.34
CA GLU A 169 -4.38 -6.35 45.94
C GLU A 169 -3.26 -5.36 46.28
N LEU A 170 -2.73 -5.43 47.51
CA LEU A 170 -1.60 -4.60 47.96
C LEU A 170 -0.32 -4.89 47.16
N GLN A 171 -0.07 -6.14 46.76
CA GLN A 171 1.07 -6.48 45.90
C GLN A 171 0.93 -5.82 44.53
N HIS A 172 -0.24 -5.90 43.90
CA HIS A 172 -0.49 -5.27 42.60
C HIS A 172 -0.40 -3.75 42.67
N GLU A 173 -0.88 -3.12 43.75
CA GLU A 173 -0.74 -1.67 43.95
C GLU A 173 0.74 -1.26 44.09
N LYS A 174 1.54 -2.02 44.85
CA LYS A 174 3.00 -1.79 44.96
C LYS A 174 3.75 -2.02 43.65
N GLU A 175 3.35 -3.01 42.86
CA GLU A 175 3.91 -3.22 41.51
C GLU A 175 3.60 -2.04 40.60
N LEU A 176 2.35 -1.55 40.61
CA LEU A 176 1.93 -0.38 39.84
C LEU A 176 2.70 0.88 40.24
N GLU A 177 2.91 1.10 41.54
CA GLU A 177 3.71 2.22 42.05
C GLU A 177 5.16 2.17 41.53
N LYS A 178 5.81 1.00 41.58
CA LYS A 178 7.16 0.82 41.00
C LYS A 178 7.21 1.14 39.51
N LEU A 179 6.19 0.75 38.75
CA LEU A 179 6.11 1.07 37.32
C LEU A 179 5.95 2.59 37.10
N LYS A 180 5.15 3.29 37.91
CA LYS A 180 4.99 4.75 37.86
C LYS A 180 6.26 5.50 38.25
N ASP A 181 7.01 4.98 39.22
CA ASP A 181 8.32 5.50 39.59
C ASP A 181 9.33 5.34 38.45
N GLU A 182 9.35 4.17 37.79
CA GLU A 182 10.20 3.94 36.62
C GLU A 182 9.82 4.86 35.45
N GLN A 183 8.52 5.10 35.24
CA GLN A 183 8.01 6.01 34.21
C GLN A 183 8.51 7.44 34.45
N SER A 184 8.44 7.89 35.70
CA SER A 184 8.95 9.21 36.10
C SER A 184 10.47 9.34 35.90
N ARG A 185 11.23 8.27 36.18
CA ARG A 185 12.69 8.23 35.92
C ARG A 185 13.00 8.26 34.43
N LEU A 186 12.24 7.54 33.61
CA LEU A 186 12.41 7.57 32.16
C LEU A 186 12.10 8.95 31.58
N GLU A 187 11.07 9.64 32.08
CA GLU A 187 10.78 11.01 31.66
C GLU A 187 11.92 11.97 32.04
N ALA A 188 12.46 11.87 33.25
CA ALA A 188 13.62 12.66 33.63
C ALA A 188 14.86 12.37 32.75
N ASN A 189 15.09 11.11 32.40
CA ASN A 189 16.16 10.72 31.49
C ASN A 189 15.94 11.25 30.08
N PHE A 190 14.70 11.23 29.57
CA PHE A 190 14.34 11.80 28.28
C PHE A 190 14.61 13.30 28.27
N GLN A 191 14.15 14.01 29.30
CA GLN A 191 14.41 15.44 29.42
C GLN A 191 15.91 15.75 29.43
N LYS A 192 16.73 14.92 30.09
CA LYS A 192 18.19 15.06 30.06
C LYS A 192 18.80 14.78 28.68
N SER A 193 18.28 13.80 27.93
CA SER A 193 18.76 13.52 26.57
C SER A 193 18.41 14.67 25.60
N ILE A 194 17.28 15.36 25.83
CA ILE A 194 16.97 16.62 25.11
C ILE A 194 17.99 17.71 25.43
N ASP A 195 18.39 17.87 26.69
CA ASP A 195 19.43 18.85 27.06
C ASP A 195 20.75 18.54 26.32
N ASN A 196 21.13 17.26 26.22
CA ASN A 196 22.33 16.85 25.46
C ASN A 196 22.21 17.17 23.97
N LEU A 197 21.03 16.96 23.37
CA LEU A 197 20.74 17.29 21.97
C LEU A 197 20.81 18.79 21.70
N MET A 198 20.30 19.60 22.62
CA MET A 198 20.33 21.07 22.51
C MET A 198 21.73 21.65 22.69
N ASN A 199 22.55 21.03 23.54
CA ASN A 199 23.92 21.46 23.80
C ASN A 199 24.92 20.93 22.75
N SER A 200 24.44 20.26 21.70
CA SER A 200 25.22 19.76 20.57
C SER A 200 24.60 20.22 19.25
N ASP A 201 25.21 19.88 18.11
CA ASP A 201 24.61 20.10 16.79
C ASP A 201 23.44 19.13 16.48
N GLY A 202 22.89 18.47 17.51
CA GLY A 202 21.87 17.43 17.41
C GLY A 202 20.53 17.89 16.85
N ILE A 203 20.19 19.18 16.96
CA ILE A 203 18.94 19.75 16.42
C ILE A 203 18.85 19.61 14.90
N ASN A 204 19.95 19.86 14.19
CA ASN A 204 20.02 19.63 12.74
C ASN A 204 19.85 18.14 12.40
N GLY A 205 20.34 17.25 13.26
CA GLY A 205 20.13 15.80 13.15
C GLY A 205 18.65 15.42 13.27
N ILE A 206 17.90 16.05 14.17
CA ILE A 206 16.43 15.84 14.32
C ILE A 206 15.71 16.25 13.03
N ILE A 207 15.97 17.45 12.52
CA ILE A 207 15.31 17.96 11.30
C ILE A 207 15.64 17.08 10.10
N THR A 208 16.91 16.70 9.95
CA THR A 208 17.33 15.81 8.86
C THR A 208 16.62 14.46 8.94
N ALA A 209 16.52 13.86 10.13
CA ALA A 209 15.83 12.59 10.33
C ALA A 209 14.33 12.69 9.98
N LEU A 210 13.67 13.78 10.35
CA LEU A 210 12.26 14.04 9.99
C LEU A 210 12.09 14.18 8.48
N GLN A 211 12.96 14.90 7.80
CA GLN A 211 12.93 15.03 6.34
C GLN A 211 13.17 13.68 5.63
N GLU A 212 14.11 12.87 6.12
CA GLU A 212 14.37 11.54 5.59
C GLU A 212 13.17 10.60 5.78
N MET A 213 12.50 10.67 6.94
CA MET A 213 11.27 9.92 7.19
C MET A 213 10.11 10.39 6.33
N ASP A 214 9.95 11.71 6.18
CA ASP A 214 8.91 12.25 5.32
C ASP A 214 9.06 11.80 3.88
N ARG A 215 10.29 11.83 3.37
CA ARG A 215 10.62 11.33 2.03
C ARG A 215 10.34 9.83 1.90
N SER A 216 10.61 9.04 2.94
CA SER A 216 10.23 7.62 2.96
C SER A 216 8.71 7.44 2.91
N LEU A 217 7.94 8.19 3.71
CA LEU A 217 6.47 8.16 3.70
C LEU A 217 5.88 8.56 2.34
N GLU A 218 6.48 9.56 1.67
CA GLU A 218 6.12 9.92 0.29
C GLU A 218 6.35 8.77 -0.70
N MET A 219 7.52 8.11 -0.63
CA MET A 219 7.83 6.98 -1.52
C MET A 219 6.86 5.81 -1.34
N MET A 220 6.37 5.63 -0.11
CA MET A 220 5.36 4.63 0.28
C MET A 220 3.91 5.09 0.01
N MET A 221 3.72 6.29 -0.56
CA MET A 221 2.39 6.88 -0.84
C MET A 221 1.51 7.01 0.41
N ARG A 222 2.13 7.17 1.59
CA ARG A 222 1.42 7.41 2.86
C ARG A 222 1.15 8.89 3.11
N GLN A 223 1.92 9.76 2.47
CA GLN A 223 1.70 11.20 2.49
C GLN A 223 2.08 11.83 1.15
N GLY A 224 1.54 13.03 0.90
CA GLY A 224 1.87 13.82 -0.27
C GLY A 224 3.12 14.69 -0.08
N LYS A 225 3.77 15.07 -1.19
CA LYS A 225 4.91 16.01 -1.18
C LYS A 225 4.55 17.35 -0.54
N ASP A 226 3.39 17.90 -0.88
CA ASP A 226 2.92 19.19 -0.35
C ASP A 226 2.70 19.12 1.18
N GLU A 227 2.23 17.98 1.68
CA GLU A 227 2.06 17.75 3.13
C GLU A 227 3.42 17.69 3.84
N SER A 228 4.37 16.95 3.28
CA SER A 228 5.76 16.87 3.76
C SER A 228 6.44 18.25 3.82
N GLU A 229 6.32 19.04 2.74
CA GLU A 229 6.86 20.41 2.69
C GLU A 229 6.16 21.36 3.68
N ALA A 230 4.87 21.16 3.95
CA ALA A 230 4.15 21.92 4.96
C ALA A 230 4.64 21.56 6.38
N LYS A 231 4.83 20.26 6.69
CA LYS A 231 5.38 19.79 7.97
C LYS A 231 6.79 20.33 8.21
N ASP A 232 7.67 20.25 7.22
CA ASP A 232 9.04 20.79 7.34
C ASP A 232 9.05 22.28 7.67
N ARG A 233 8.20 23.08 7.01
CA ARG A 233 8.05 24.51 7.32
C ARG A 233 7.52 24.75 8.73
N GLN A 234 6.47 24.02 9.13
CA GLN A 234 5.88 24.14 10.47
C GLN A 234 6.88 23.81 11.57
N ARG A 235 7.73 22.78 11.39
CA ARG A 235 8.75 22.41 12.37
C ARG A 235 9.83 23.50 12.50
N LYS A 236 10.29 24.07 11.39
CA LYS A 236 11.26 25.18 11.39
C LYS A 236 10.68 26.41 12.06
N GLU A 237 9.46 26.80 11.71
CA GLU A 237 8.76 27.93 12.33
C GLU A 237 8.56 27.69 13.83
N LYS A 238 8.15 26.49 14.24
CA LYS A 238 8.01 26.13 15.67
C LYS A 238 9.32 26.27 16.43
N LEU A 239 10.44 25.84 15.86
CA LEU A 239 11.76 26.00 16.48
C LEU A 239 12.18 27.48 16.55
N GLU A 240 11.97 28.24 15.49
CA GLU A 240 12.31 29.67 15.43
C GLU A 240 11.52 30.48 16.46
N LEU A 241 10.21 30.26 16.55
CA LEU A 241 9.35 30.92 17.53
C LEU A 241 9.73 30.55 18.97
N ALA A 242 10.23 29.33 19.19
CA ALA A 242 10.57 28.86 20.51
C ALA A 242 12.01 29.20 20.94
N PHE A 243 12.91 29.55 20.00
CA PHE A 243 14.38 29.61 20.20
C PHE A 243 14.82 30.39 21.45
N ASP A 244 14.28 31.60 21.66
CA ASP A 244 14.61 32.46 22.80
C ASP A 244 13.64 32.29 23.99
N SER A 245 12.79 31.27 23.97
CA SER A 245 11.76 31.02 24.99
C SER A 245 12.11 29.84 25.89
N PRO A 246 11.58 29.79 27.12
CA PRO A 246 11.65 28.60 27.98
C PRO A 246 11.07 27.34 27.32
N ASN A 247 10.24 27.49 26.28
CA ASN A 247 9.57 26.40 25.58
C ASN A 247 10.44 25.79 24.48
N PHE A 248 11.66 26.30 24.22
CA PHE A 248 12.56 25.73 23.21
C PHE A 248 12.84 24.25 23.46
N ARG A 249 13.09 23.91 24.73
CA ARG A 249 13.33 22.52 25.17
C ARG A 249 12.15 21.61 24.85
N GLU A 250 10.93 22.08 25.14
CA GLU A 250 9.71 21.34 24.85
C GLU A 250 9.53 21.16 23.33
N ALA A 251 9.77 22.22 22.55
CA ALA A 251 9.71 22.16 21.09
C ALA A 251 10.68 21.12 20.51
N VAL A 252 11.93 21.08 20.98
CA VAL A 252 12.92 20.05 20.59
C VAL A 252 12.46 18.65 21.01
N GLY A 253 11.96 18.50 22.24
CA GLY A 253 11.43 17.24 22.75
C GLY A 253 10.26 16.70 21.91
N ASP A 254 9.35 17.57 21.49
CA ASP A 254 8.23 17.23 20.61
C ASP A 254 8.70 16.73 19.24
N LEU A 255 9.73 17.35 18.65
CA LEU A 255 10.29 16.89 17.39
C LEU A 255 10.94 15.51 17.52
N VAL A 256 11.61 15.22 18.63
CA VAL A 256 12.15 13.87 18.89
C VAL A 256 11.03 12.83 19.05
N LYS A 257 9.93 13.19 19.70
CA LYS A 257 8.74 12.33 19.78
C LYS A 257 8.11 12.12 18.39
N GLU A 258 8.11 13.15 17.55
CA GLU A 258 7.67 13.06 16.15
C GLU A 258 8.57 12.11 15.34
N VAL A 259 9.91 12.22 15.48
CA VAL A 259 10.87 11.28 14.88
C VAL A 259 10.51 9.84 15.28
N TYR A 260 10.26 9.60 16.56
CA TYR A 260 9.90 8.28 17.05
C TYR A 260 8.58 7.76 16.47
N ALA A 261 7.56 8.62 16.37
CA ALA A 261 6.26 8.27 15.80
C ALA A 261 6.36 7.95 14.30
N GLN A 262 7.01 8.83 13.52
CA GLN A 262 7.19 8.62 12.09
C GLN A 262 8.04 7.39 11.80
N ARG A 263 9.06 7.10 12.61
CA ARG A 263 9.87 5.87 12.47
C ARG A 263 8.99 4.63 12.50
N LYS A 264 8.04 4.56 13.44
CA LYS A 264 7.10 3.43 13.54
C LYS A 264 6.21 3.33 12.31
N GLU A 265 5.74 4.46 11.80
CA GLU A 265 4.92 4.50 10.59
C GLU A 265 5.70 4.03 9.36
N VAL A 266 6.94 4.52 9.20
CA VAL A 266 7.86 4.12 8.13
C VAL A 266 8.18 2.62 8.22
N GLN A 267 8.44 2.10 9.43
CA GLN A 267 8.64 0.66 9.65
C GLN A 267 7.41 -0.17 9.27
N SER A 268 6.20 0.32 9.55
CA SER A 268 4.96 -0.35 9.15
C SER A 268 4.79 -0.34 7.62
N GLY A 269 5.03 0.81 6.98
CA GLY A 269 4.96 0.93 5.53
C GLY A 269 5.98 0.03 4.82
N LEU A 270 7.21 -0.08 5.34
CA LEU A 270 8.22 -0.97 4.79
C LEU A 270 7.76 -2.44 4.82
N LYS A 271 7.14 -2.88 5.92
CA LYS A 271 6.57 -4.24 6.02
C LYS A 271 5.45 -4.48 5.00
N GLU A 272 4.62 -3.48 4.74
CA GLU A 272 3.59 -3.56 3.70
C GLU A 272 4.21 -3.69 2.31
N MET A 273 5.24 -2.89 1.99
CA MET A 273 5.95 -3.01 0.72
C MET A 273 6.66 -4.38 0.55
N GLU A 274 7.20 -4.94 1.63
CA GLU A 274 7.79 -6.29 1.63
C GLU A 274 6.71 -7.36 1.37
N LYS A 275 5.53 -7.18 1.96
CA LYS A 275 4.37 -8.05 1.72
C LYS A 275 3.88 -7.95 0.28
N GLU A 276 3.79 -6.74 -0.28
CA GLU A 276 3.49 -6.50 -1.69
C GLU A 276 4.47 -7.20 -2.61
N HIS A 277 5.76 -7.10 -2.32
CA HIS A 277 6.79 -7.79 -3.07
C HIS A 277 6.64 -9.31 -3.03
N ALA A 278 6.36 -9.87 -1.86
CA ALA A 278 6.09 -11.30 -1.70
C ALA A 278 4.82 -11.74 -2.46
N ASN A 279 3.77 -10.93 -2.42
CA ASN A 279 2.53 -11.14 -3.15
C ASN A 279 2.75 -11.11 -4.66
N TYR A 280 3.56 -10.16 -5.16
CA TYR A 280 3.95 -10.08 -6.56
C TYR A 280 4.66 -11.36 -7.01
N ALA A 281 5.67 -11.82 -6.25
CA ALA A 281 6.42 -13.03 -6.59
C ALA A 281 5.52 -14.29 -6.63
N LYS A 282 4.61 -14.42 -5.65
CA LYS A 282 3.64 -15.53 -5.59
C LYS A 282 2.66 -15.49 -6.76
N LEU A 283 2.08 -14.33 -7.04
CA LEU A 283 1.11 -14.15 -8.12
C LEU A 283 1.76 -14.38 -9.49
N LYS A 284 2.97 -13.84 -9.72
CA LYS A 284 3.75 -14.07 -10.95
C LYS A 284 4.02 -15.55 -11.20
N THR A 285 4.48 -16.26 -10.17
CA THR A 285 4.74 -17.71 -10.27
C THR A 285 3.46 -18.49 -10.58
N ALA A 286 2.35 -18.16 -9.91
CA ALA A 286 1.06 -18.79 -10.17
C ALA A 286 0.57 -18.48 -11.59
N TYR A 287 0.59 -17.22 -12.00
CA TYR A 287 0.16 -16.76 -13.32
C TYR A 287 0.92 -17.47 -14.44
N GLU A 288 2.25 -17.50 -14.38
CA GLU A 288 3.10 -18.18 -15.37
C GLU A 288 2.78 -19.68 -15.46
N LYS A 289 2.47 -20.32 -14.33
CA LYS A 289 2.09 -21.73 -14.28
C LYS A 289 0.71 -21.99 -14.90
N GLU A 290 -0.29 -21.20 -14.53
CA GLU A 290 -1.67 -21.43 -14.97
C GLU A 290 -1.87 -21.03 -16.45
N VAL A 291 -1.13 -20.04 -16.97
CA VAL A 291 -1.26 -19.57 -18.36
C VAL A 291 -0.50 -20.44 -19.36
N LYS A 292 0.53 -21.19 -18.94
CA LYS A 292 1.39 -21.99 -19.83
C LYS A 292 0.62 -22.96 -20.73
N ASN A 293 -0.49 -23.52 -20.25
CA ASN A 293 -1.32 -24.48 -20.99
C ASN A 293 -2.69 -23.90 -21.40
N GLY A 294 -2.84 -22.58 -21.34
CA GLY A 294 -4.13 -21.89 -21.47
C GLY A 294 -4.89 -21.89 -20.13
N LEU A 295 -5.42 -20.73 -19.78
CA LEU A 295 -6.09 -20.52 -18.50
C LEU A 295 -7.45 -21.24 -18.47
N ASP A 296 -7.54 -22.31 -17.69
CA ASP A 296 -8.77 -23.11 -17.49
C ASP A 296 -9.62 -22.55 -16.34
N VAL A 297 -10.77 -23.19 -16.05
CA VAL A 297 -11.70 -22.73 -15.01
C VAL A 297 -11.04 -22.71 -13.63
N LYS A 298 -10.24 -23.73 -13.29
CA LYS A 298 -9.58 -23.84 -11.98
C LYS A 298 -8.47 -22.81 -11.83
N GLY A 299 -7.67 -22.61 -12.88
CA GLY A 299 -6.64 -21.60 -12.94
C GLY A 299 -7.24 -20.19 -12.84
N HIS A 300 -8.35 -19.94 -13.53
CA HIS A 300 -9.09 -18.67 -13.44
C HIS A 300 -9.58 -18.42 -12.01
N GLU A 301 -10.27 -19.37 -11.38
CA GLU A 301 -10.76 -19.23 -9.98
C GLU A 301 -9.61 -18.96 -9.01
N LYS A 302 -8.50 -19.69 -9.16
CA LYS A 302 -7.31 -19.53 -8.31
C LYS A 302 -6.68 -18.16 -8.47
N LEU A 303 -6.42 -17.70 -9.69
CA LEU A 303 -5.83 -16.38 -9.95
C LEU A 303 -6.77 -15.25 -9.52
N SER A 304 -8.08 -15.39 -9.77
CA SER A 304 -9.08 -14.41 -9.32
C SER A 304 -9.13 -14.30 -7.80
N LYS A 305 -9.10 -15.43 -7.09
CA LYS A 305 -9.02 -15.44 -5.63
C LYS A 305 -7.72 -14.78 -5.13
N MET A 306 -6.57 -15.17 -5.70
CA MET A 306 -5.29 -14.58 -5.32
C MET A 306 -5.28 -13.07 -5.53
N MET A 307 -5.78 -12.57 -6.67
CA MET A 307 -5.91 -11.15 -6.94
C MET A 307 -6.77 -10.45 -5.88
N GLY A 308 -7.96 -11.00 -5.59
CA GLY A 308 -8.86 -10.42 -4.58
C GLY A 308 -8.30 -10.45 -3.16
N ASP A 309 -7.52 -11.48 -2.80
CA ASP A 309 -6.83 -11.55 -1.51
C ASP A 309 -5.70 -10.50 -1.44
N ILE A 310 -4.92 -10.33 -2.52
CA ILE A 310 -3.84 -9.34 -2.62
C ILE A 310 -4.38 -7.91 -2.53
N GLU A 311 -5.48 -7.58 -3.19
CA GLU A 311 -6.09 -6.25 -3.12
C GLU A 311 -6.55 -5.88 -1.71
N LYS A 312 -7.06 -6.87 -0.95
CA LYS A 312 -7.46 -6.66 0.45
C LYS A 312 -6.26 -6.54 1.39
N GLU A 313 -5.25 -7.37 1.16
CA GLU A 313 -4.10 -7.48 2.05
C GLU A 313 -3.03 -6.41 1.83
N THR A 314 -2.97 -5.87 0.61
CA THR A 314 -1.96 -4.92 0.14
C THR A 314 -2.60 -3.91 -0.82
N PRO A 315 -3.23 -2.84 -0.29
CA PRO A 315 -4.03 -1.91 -1.08
C PRO A 315 -3.27 -1.19 -2.20
N ASN A 316 -1.97 -0.93 -2.03
CA ASN A 316 -1.14 -0.22 -3.00
C ASN A 316 -0.54 -1.14 -4.08
N PHE A 317 -0.90 -2.43 -4.10
CA PHE A 317 -0.32 -3.40 -5.03
C PHE A 317 -0.54 -3.01 -6.51
N LYS A 318 -1.71 -2.44 -6.83
CA LYS A 318 -2.05 -2.00 -8.17
C LYS A 318 -1.18 -0.82 -8.62
N GLU A 319 -0.91 0.11 -7.72
CA GLU A 319 -0.08 1.28 -7.96
C GLU A 319 1.42 0.91 -8.02
N ALA A 320 1.84 -0.07 -7.22
CA ALA A 320 3.20 -0.58 -7.20
C ALA A 320 3.55 -1.44 -8.42
N TYR A 321 2.58 -2.22 -8.93
CA TYR A 321 2.76 -3.17 -10.05
C TYR A 321 1.65 -3.05 -11.12
N PRO A 322 1.40 -1.87 -11.71
CA PRO A 322 0.23 -1.59 -12.53
C PRO A 322 0.11 -2.42 -13.81
N LYS A 323 1.23 -2.66 -14.51
CA LYS A 323 1.25 -3.44 -15.76
C LYS A 323 1.06 -4.92 -15.46
N PHE A 324 1.75 -5.46 -14.46
CA PHE A 324 1.54 -6.85 -14.07
C PHE A 324 0.11 -7.08 -13.56
N TYR A 325 -0.43 -6.18 -12.72
CA TYR A 325 -1.83 -6.21 -12.28
C TYR A 325 -2.79 -6.24 -13.48
N LYS A 326 -2.61 -5.31 -14.43
CA LYS A 326 -3.43 -5.24 -15.64
C LYS A 326 -3.32 -6.53 -16.48
N LYS A 327 -2.11 -7.06 -16.68
CA LYS A 327 -1.86 -8.28 -17.44
C LYS A 327 -2.61 -9.49 -16.87
N VAL A 328 -2.62 -9.64 -15.55
CA VAL A 328 -3.37 -10.70 -14.88
C VAL A 328 -4.88 -10.50 -15.07
N ASN A 329 -5.38 -9.28 -14.88
CA ASN A 329 -6.80 -8.98 -15.03
C ASN A 329 -7.30 -9.19 -16.47
N ASP A 330 -6.58 -8.67 -17.46
CA ASP A 330 -6.89 -8.85 -18.89
C ASP A 330 -6.95 -10.35 -19.25
N SER A 331 -6.03 -11.16 -18.70
CA SER A 331 -6.03 -12.62 -18.92
C SER A 331 -7.22 -13.32 -18.26
N LEU A 332 -7.64 -12.87 -17.07
CA LEU A 332 -8.84 -13.37 -16.39
C LEU A 332 -10.10 -13.04 -17.19
N GLU A 333 -10.24 -11.81 -17.69
CA GLU A 333 -11.37 -11.39 -18.53
C GLU A 333 -11.44 -12.20 -19.83
N GLN A 334 -10.33 -12.33 -20.55
CA GLN A 334 -10.28 -13.13 -21.77
C GLN A 334 -10.62 -14.61 -21.53
N ALA A 335 -10.18 -15.18 -20.39
CA ALA A 335 -10.50 -16.56 -20.03
C ALA A 335 -11.98 -16.72 -19.68
N LYS A 336 -12.57 -15.75 -18.97
CA LYS A 336 -14.00 -15.74 -18.64
C LYS A 336 -14.87 -15.81 -19.90
N ASP A 337 -14.56 -15.02 -20.92
CA ASP A 337 -15.29 -15.04 -22.20
C ASP A 337 -15.12 -16.38 -22.94
N LYS A 338 -13.90 -16.92 -22.97
CA LYS A 338 -13.64 -18.24 -23.57
C LYS A 338 -14.37 -19.37 -22.85
N ILE A 339 -14.41 -19.34 -21.51
CA ILE A 339 -15.12 -20.33 -20.69
C ILE A 339 -16.63 -20.21 -20.93
N LYS A 340 -17.18 -18.99 -20.90
CA LYS A 340 -18.60 -18.74 -21.16
C LYS A 340 -19.01 -19.24 -22.56
N ASN A 341 -18.22 -18.94 -23.59
CA ASN A 341 -18.49 -19.37 -24.97
C ASN A 341 -18.39 -20.90 -25.13
N LYS A 342 -17.47 -21.58 -24.42
CA LYS A 342 -17.42 -23.06 -24.40
C LYS A 342 -18.65 -23.67 -23.72
N ILE A 343 -19.16 -23.07 -22.66
CA ILE A 343 -20.36 -23.55 -21.95
C ILE A 343 -21.60 -23.36 -22.83
N LEU A 344 -21.78 -22.19 -23.45
CA LEU A 344 -22.90 -21.89 -24.36
C LEU A 344 -22.88 -22.82 -25.60
N ASN A 345 -21.73 -22.98 -26.26
CA ASN A 345 -21.61 -23.86 -27.43
C ASN A 345 -21.80 -25.35 -27.11
N ASN A 346 -21.57 -25.78 -25.86
CA ASN A 346 -21.85 -27.15 -25.43
C ASN A 346 -23.33 -27.35 -25.02
N GLN A 347 -24.03 -26.29 -24.59
CA GLN A 347 -25.47 -26.35 -24.31
C GLN A 347 -26.31 -26.40 -25.59
N ASP A 348 -25.91 -25.70 -26.65
CA ASP A 348 -26.62 -25.73 -27.94
C ASP A 348 -26.49 -27.09 -28.66
N LYS A 349 -25.34 -27.76 -28.53
CA LYS A 349 -25.15 -29.13 -29.06
C LYS A 349 -25.91 -30.22 -28.31
N GLY A 350 -26.42 -29.92 -27.11
CA GLY A 350 -27.28 -30.83 -26.34
C GLY A 350 -28.78 -30.65 -26.59
N ARG A 351 -29.17 -29.66 -27.40
CA ARG A 351 -30.57 -29.38 -27.78
C ARG A 351 -30.92 -29.81 -29.20
N GLU A 352 -29.95 -30.25 -29.99
CA GLU A 352 -30.19 -30.99 -31.24
C GLU A 352 -30.30 -32.50 -30.92
N ILE A 353 -31.44 -32.93 -30.37
CA ILE A 353 -31.90 -34.33 -30.40
C ILE A 353 -33.37 -34.35 -30.77
#